data_AF-A0A2R3P858-F1
#
_entry.id   AF-A0A2R3P858-F1
#
_cell.length_a   1.000
_cell.length_b   1.000
_cell.length_c   1.000
_cell.angle_alpha   90.00
_cell.angle_beta   90.00
_cell.angle_gamma   90.00
#
_symmetry.space_group_name_H-M   'P 1'
#
loop_
_entity.id
_entity.type
_entity.pdbx_description
1 polymer ?
#
loop_
_entity_poly.entity_id
_entity_poly.type
_entity_poly.pdbx_seq_one_letter_code
_entity_poly.pdbx_strand_id
1 'polypeptide(L)'
;MFYLFSKSILIEIGFKKDVYYIGNTKFESIPDSVLNNCYSSANWNRALKYKIEESDIEKKYFMLDVDVYWNLKSNKIELMSKIFFFNEIINSKHFEESFLNTFFAHYFKHTLKINDVKKVDPEFIKIYTPEISKDNLRIQNFDNFILLNNDVQINDKKFKSIINIGENSFKWKVNKFNQIIYSFPSDILNENSLLKNTDFIDTNNSLFYTNTLTNLNNNIVLEFCTYNKKIRDELLQKMIIKIKNSKDPLFNWHLFNITNDTQYLKNELKKISQDLIEHEDYLKNVYSKLKRNYDKELFNVNFN
;
A
#
# COMPACT_ATOMS: atom_id res chain seq x y z
N MET A 1 7.56 7.83 17.99
CA MET A 1 8.31 7.08 16.97
C MET A 1 7.29 6.29 16.17
N PHE A 2 7.33 6.38 14.85
CA PHE A 2 6.53 5.58 13.93
C PHE A 2 7.46 4.66 13.16
N TYR A 3 7.27 3.35 13.25
CA TYR A 3 8.15 2.37 12.60
C TYR A 3 7.90 2.36 11.10
N LEU A 4 8.97 2.36 10.29
CA LEU A 4 8.88 2.30 8.83
C LEU A 4 9.27 0.91 8.31
N PHE A 5 10.49 0.47 8.59
CA PHE A 5 11.01 -0.83 8.16
C PHE A 5 12.31 -1.17 8.88
N SER A 6 12.77 -2.40 8.72
CA SER A 6 14.11 -2.83 9.11
C SER A 6 14.89 -3.30 7.89
N LYS A 7 16.21 -3.11 7.95
CA LYS A 7 17.11 -3.59 6.89
C LYS A 7 18.48 -3.93 7.45
N SER A 8 18.94 -5.14 7.14
CA SER A 8 20.30 -5.57 7.43
C SER A 8 21.29 -4.99 6.41
N ILE A 9 22.40 -4.46 6.93
CA ILE A 9 23.57 -3.98 6.20
C ILE A 9 24.83 -4.68 6.68
N LEU A 10 25.88 -4.66 5.87
CA LEU A 10 27.22 -5.02 6.32
C LEU A 10 27.97 -3.75 6.72
N ILE A 11 28.54 -3.73 7.92
CA ILE A 11 29.51 -2.73 8.34
C ILE A 11 30.90 -3.31 8.18
N GLU A 12 31.75 -2.60 7.44
CA GLU A 12 33.18 -2.88 7.37
C GLU A 12 33.86 -2.32 8.62
N ILE A 13 34.65 -3.16 9.29
CA ILE A 13 35.54 -2.76 10.38
C ILE A 13 36.97 -3.05 9.93
N GLY A 14 37.81 -2.03 10.00
CA GLY A 14 39.23 -2.13 9.74
C GLY A 14 40.03 -2.42 11.00
N PHE A 15 41.02 -3.31 10.92
CA PHE A 15 41.86 -3.76 12.01
C PHE A 15 43.31 -3.33 11.73
N LYS A 16 43.91 -2.56 12.64
CA LYS A 16 45.32 -2.16 12.56
C LYS A 16 45.91 -2.01 13.96
N LYS A 17 46.76 -2.96 14.36
CA LYS A 17 47.30 -3.05 15.73
C LYS A 17 46.15 -3.08 16.74
N ASP A 18 46.18 -2.23 17.77
CA ASP A 18 45.17 -2.12 18.83
C ASP A 18 44.09 -1.06 18.53
N VAL A 19 43.80 -0.85 17.25
CA VAL A 19 42.87 0.18 16.79
C VAL A 19 41.91 -0.38 15.76
N TYR A 20 40.66 0.03 15.88
CA TYR A 20 39.58 -0.30 14.96
C TYR A 20 39.10 0.93 14.20
N TYR A 21 38.71 0.74 12.93
CA TYR A 21 38.22 1.79 12.05
C TYR A 21 36.81 1.44 11.58
N ILE A 22 35.87 2.38 11.68
CA ILE A 22 34.50 2.22 11.18
C ILE A 22 34.04 3.54 10.56
N GLY A 23 33.67 3.52 9.27
CA GLY A 23 33.45 4.75 8.50
C GLY A 23 34.73 5.59 8.48
N ASN A 24 34.65 6.80 9.04
CA ASN A 24 35.78 7.72 9.20
C ASN A 24 36.28 7.83 10.65
N THR A 25 35.76 7.01 11.57
CA THR A 25 36.07 7.10 13.00
C THR A 25 37.05 6.02 13.44
N LYS A 26 37.96 6.41 14.35
CA LYS A 26 38.92 5.54 15.03
C LYS A 26 38.39 5.15 16.42
N PHE A 27 38.46 3.87 16.75
CA PHE A 27 38.08 3.33 18.06
C PHE A 27 39.26 2.59 18.69
N GLU A 28 39.52 2.85 19.97
CA GLU A 28 40.55 2.14 20.74
C GLU A 28 40.05 0.78 21.27
N SER A 29 38.74 0.62 21.41
CA SER A 29 38.11 -0.63 21.79
C SER A 29 36.74 -0.79 21.14
N ILE A 30 36.35 -2.04 20.92
CA ILE A 30 35.02 -2.45 20.47
C ILE A 30 34.58 -3.59 21.39
N PRO A 31 33.30 -3.68 21.79
CA PRO A 31 32.83 -4.79 22.61
C PRO A 31 33.10 -6.16 21.97
N ASP A 32 33.57 -7.13 22.76
CA ASP A 32 33.86 -8.49 22.27
C ASP A 32 32.64 -9.16 21.62
N SER A 33 31.43 -8.85 22.09
CA SER A 33 30.17 -9.33 21.51
C SER A 33 29.99 -8.90 20.04
N VAL A 34 30.56 -7.75 19.65
CA VAL A 34 30.58 -7.29 18.26
C VAL A 34 31.66 -8.03 17.47
N LEU A 35 32.87 -8.14 18.02
CA LEU A 35 34.01 -8.80 17.36
C LEU A 35 33.76 -10.29 17.09
N ASN A 36 33.07 -10.97 18.00
CA ASN A 36 32.72 -12.38 17.89
C ASN A 36 31.63 -12.66 16.85
N ASN A 37 30.97 -11.63 16.32
CA ASN A 37 29.88 -11.75 15.33
C ASN A 37 30.36 -11.44 13.90
N CYS A 38 31.62 -11.74 13.59
CA CYS A 38 32.19 -11.56 12.26
C CYS A 38 31.60 -12.58 11.26
N TYR A 39 31.19 -12.11 10.08
CA TYR A 39 30.61 -12.98 9.05
C TYR A 39 31.67 -13.45 8.05
N SER A 40 31.77 -14.77 7.83
CA SER A 40 32.53 -15.37 6.71
C SER A 40 31.58 -16.16 5.79
N SER A 41 30.81 -15.46 4.95
CA SER A 41 29.93 -16.13 3.98
C SER A 41 30.13 -15.55 2.60
N ALA A 42 30.15 -16.41 1.56
CA ALA A 42 30.39 -16.08 0.15
C ALA A 42 29.40 -15.06 -0.45
N ASN A 43 28.23 -14.83 0.17
CA ASN A 43 27.23 -13.87 -0.33
C ASN A 43 27.47 -12.41 0.09
N TRP A 44 28.51 -12.13 0.88
CA TRP A 44 28.88 -10.77 1.30
C TRP A 44 29.09 -9.79 0.15
N ASN A 45 29.58 -10.25 -1.01
CA ASN A 45 29.88 -9.39 -2.16
C ASN A 45 28.67 -8.65 -2.73
N ARG A 46 27.46 -9.17 -2.54
CA ARG A 46 26.21 -8.55 -3.03
C ARG A 46 25.45 -7.75 -1.97
N ALA A 47 25.87 -7.83 -0.71
CA ALA A 47 25.21 -7.10 0.37
C ALA A 47 25.53 -5.61 0.30
N LEU A 48 24.60 -4.79 0.79
CA LEU A 48 24.80 -3.36 0.96
C LEU A 48 25.82 -3.12 2.09
N LYS A 49 26.93 -2.43 1.78
CA LYS A 49 28.09 -2.28 2.67
C LYS A 49 28.35 -0.82 3.03
N TYR A 50 28.41 -0.52 4.32
CA TYR A 50 29.02 0.71 4.83
C TYR A 50 30.51 0.47 4.98
N LYS A 51 31.32 1.21 4.22
CA LYS A 51 32.77 0.99 4.11
C LYS A 51 33.54 1.93 5.02
N ILE A 52 34.76 1.55 5.37
CA ILE A 52 35.70 2.45 6.03
C ILE A 52 36.43 3.30 4.99
N GLU A 53 36.85 4.50 5.37
CA GLU A 53 37.64 5.38 4.49
C GLU A 53 39.11 4.95 4.42
N GLU A 54 39.64 4.36 5.49
CA GLU A 54 41.05 3.97 5.58
C GLU A 54 41.40 2.83 4.61
N SER A 55 42.51 3.02 3.91
CA SER A 55 43.08 2.07 2.95
C SER A 55 44.16 1.21 3.62
N ASP A 56 44.47 0.06 3.04
CA ASP A 56 45.58 -0.81 3.47
C ASP A 56 45.53 -1.31 4.93
N ILE A 57 44.33 -1.66 5.40
CA ILE A 57 44.10 -2.32 6.69
C ILE A 57 43.31 -3.62 6.51
N GLU A 58 43.47 -4.58 7.43
CA GLU A 58 42.70 -5.82 7.40
C GLU A 58 41.22 -5.49 7.62
N LYS A 59 40.34 -5.97 6.74
CA LYS A 59 38.91 -5.63 6.75
C LYS A 59 38.09 -6.85 7.08
N LYS A 60 37.19 -6.73 8.05
CA LYS A 60 36.16 -7.73 8.32
C LYS A 60 34.78 -7.09 8.24
N TYR A 61 33.77 -7.89 7.94
CA TYR A 61 32.40 -7.43 7.79
C TYR A 61 31.51 -8.01 8.89
N PHE A 62 30.62 -7.16 9.38
CA PHE A 62 29.70 -7.46 10.46
C PHE A 62 28.29 -7.14 9.99
N MET A 63 27.34 -8.05 10.24
CA MET A 63 25.94 -7.79 9.92
C MET A 63 25.34 -6.89 10.98
N LEU A 64 24.67 -5.82 10.54
CA LEU A 64 23.92 -4.92 11.39
C LEU A 64 22.48 -4.84 10.91
N ASP A 65 21.54 -5.18 11.78
CA ASP A 65 20.13 -4.88 11.58
C ASP A 65 19.83 -3.45 12.00
N VAL A 66 19.37 -2.65 11.05
CA VAL A 66 18.98 -1.25 11.27
C VAL A 66 17.47 -1.14 11.19
N ASP A 67 16.84 -0.73 12.28
CA ASP A 67 15.44 -0.33 12.34
C ASP A 67 15.32 1.16 12.01
N VAL A 68 14.39 1.49 11.13
CA VAL A 68 14.16 2.84 10.64
C VAL A 68 12.83 3.34 11.17
N TYR A 69 12.88 4.48 11.85
CA TYR A 69 11.72 5.14 12.42
C TYR A 69 11.57 6.55 11.88
N TRP A 70 10.34 7.02 11.80
CA TRP A 70 10.03 8.44 11.71
C TRP A 70 9.73 8.97 13.11
N ASN A 71 10.58 9.87 13.60
CA ASN A 71 10.26 10.65 14.78
C ASN A 71 9.26 11.76 14.43
N LEU A 72 8.00 11.52 14.78
CA LEU A 72 6.89 12.44 14.51
C LEU A 72 7.02 13.80 15.22
N LYS A 73 7.78 13.91 16.32
CA LYS A 73 7.98 15.18 17.05
C LYS A 73 9.06 16.04 16.40
N SER A 74 10.22 15.44 16.10
CA SER A 74 11.34 16.16 15.47
C SER A 74 11.21 16.25 13.95
N ASN A 75 10.25 15.50 13.38
CA ASN A 75 10.04 15.34 11.95
C ASN A 75 11.32 14.91 11.20
N LYS A 76 12.00 13.89 11.73
CA LYS A 76 13.23 13.33 11.17
C LYS A 76 13.18 11.81 11.13
N ILE A 77 14.00 11.24 10.25
CA ILE A 77 14.28 9.81 10.27
C ILE A 77 15.30 9.53 11.37
N GLU A 78 15.04 8.50 12.16
CA GLU A 78 15.91 8.02 13.23
C GLU A 78 16.22 6.55 12.99
N LEU A 79 17.49 6.20 13.19
CA LEU A 79 18.00 4.86 12.98
C LEU A 79 18.35 4.23 14.33
N MET A 80 17.92 2.99 14.52
CA MET A 80 18.21 2.24 15.72
C MET A 80 18.76 0.87 15.38
N SER A 81 19.62 0.36 16.25
CA SER A 81 20.15 -0.99 16.23
C SER A 81 19.95 -1.62 17.60
N LYS A 82 19.71 -2.93 17.60
CA LYS A 82 19.67 -3.73 18.85
C LYS A 82 21.02 -3.75 19.57
N ILE A 83 22.11 -3.64 18.81
CA ILE A 83 23.46 -3.55 19.35
C ILE A 83 23.77 -2.07 19.60
N PHE A 84 23.84 -1.69 20.88
CA PHE A 84 24.00 -0.30 21.30
C PHE A 84 25.23 0.39 20.71
N PHE A 85 26.37 -0.32 20.64
CA PHE A 85 27.61 0.19 20.02
C PHE A 85 27.38 0.74 18.60
N PHE A 86 26.56 0.05 17.79
CA PHE A 86 26.29 0.49 16.43
C PHE A 86 25.36 1.70 16.33
N ASN A 87 24.65 2.07 17.39
CA ASN A 87 23.81 3.28 17.39
C ASN A 87 24.67 4.55 17.20
N GLU A 88 25.87 4.59 17.78
CA GLU A 88 26.79 5.74 17.60
C GLU A 88 27.27 5.84 16.15
N ILE A 89 27.45 4.70 15.49
CA ILE A 89 27.94 4.64 14.11
C ILE A 89 26.85 5.03 13.12
N ILE A 90 25.65 4.43 13.22
CA ILE A 90 24.55 4.70 12.27
C ILE A 90 23.94 6.10 12.44
N ASN A 91 24.06 6.71 13.62
CA ASN A 91 23.63 8.09 13.86
C ASN A 91 24.77 9.11 13.71
N SER A 92 25.96 8.69 13.23
CA SER A 92 27.06 9.60 12.95
C SER A 92 26.77 10.45 11.72
N LYS A 93 27.29 11.69 11.71
CA LYS A 93 27.19 12.60 10.57
C LYS A 93 27.75 11.97 9.28
N HIS A 94 28.86 11.24 9.38
CA HIS A 94 29.47 10.59 8.23
C HIS A 94 28.57 9.50 7.63
N PHE A 95 27.88 8.69 8.45
CA PHE A 95 26.93 7.70 7.95
C PHE A 95 25.74 8.37 7.23
N GLU A 96 25.21 9.44 7.81
CA GLU A 96 24.13 10.25 7.22
C GLU A 96 24.53 10.79 5.84
N GLU A 97 25.70 11.40 5.73
CA GLU A 97 26.18 12.05 4.51
C GLU A 97 26.64 11.06 3.43
N SER A 98 27.30 9.96 3.81
CA SER A 98 27.95 9.05 2.85
C SER A 98 27.09 7.85 2.45
N PHE A 99 26.15 7.41 3.30
CA PHE A 99 25.54 6.09 3.15
C PHE A 99 24.02 6.05 3.26
N LEU A 100 23.41 6.93 4.05
CA LEU A 100 21.97 6.88 4.32
C LEU A 100 21.10 6.93 3.06
N ASN A 101 21.45 7.77 2.09
CA ASN A 101 20.74 7.83 0.80
C ASN A 101 20.87 6.52 0.01
N THR A 102 22.07 5.92 -0.02
CA THR A 102 22.32 4.63 -0.66
C THR A 102 21.52 3.53 0.02
N PHE A 103 21.41 3.58 1.34
CA PHE A 103 20.63 2.64 2.14
C PHE A 103 19.15 2.66 1.77
N PHE A 104 18.53 3.85 1.72
CA PHE A 104 17.14 3.98 1.30
C PHE A 104 16.93 3.60 -0.17
N ALA A 105 17.78 4.10 -1.06
CA ALA A 105 17.69 3.78 -2.49
C ALA A 105 17.79 2.28 -2.75
N HIS A 106 18.64 1.58 -2.00
CA HIS A 106 18.76 0.12 -2.09
C HIS A 106 17.51 -0.60 -1.57
N TYR A 107 16.95 -0.18 -0.42
CA TYR A 107 15.75 -0.83 0.14
C TYR A 107 14.55 -0.69 -0.80
N PHE A 108 14.32 0.51 -1.34
CA PHE A 108 13.18 0.82 -2.22
C PHE A 108 13.47 0.64 -3.71
N LYS A 109 14.61 0.03 -4.08
CA LYS A 109 15.06 -0.13 -5.48
C LYS A 109 13.99 -0.73 -6.40
N HIS A 110 13.21 -1.67 -5.87
CA HIS A 110 12.19 -2.42 -6.60
C HIS A 110 10.77 -2.04 -6.18
N THR A 111 10.59 -1.02 -5.35
CA THR A 111 9.26 -0.56 -4.93
C THR A 111 8.65 0.27 -6.06
N LEU A 112 7.40 -0.01 -6.42
CA LEU A 112 6.66 0.82 -7.37
C LEU A 112 6.32 2.16 -6.72
N LYS A 113 6.42 3.23 -7.50
CA LYS A 113 6.28 4.61 -7.01
C LYS A 113 5.21 5.33 -7.80
N ILE A 114 4.36 6.06 -7.08
CA ILE A 114 3.56 7.14 -7.64
C ILE A 114 4.35 8.43 -7.45
N ASN A 115 4.43 9.27 -8.49
CA ASN A 115 5.24 10.49 -8.45
C ASN A 115 4.57 11.63 -7.70
N ASP A 116 3.27 11.52 -7.42
CA ASP A 116 2.52 12.51 -6.65
C ASP A 116 2.94 12.51 -5.18
N VAL A 117 3.41 13.66 -4.70
CA VAL A 117 3.86 13.83 -3.31
C VAL A 117 2.67 14.25 -2.46
N LYS A 118 2.17 13.31 -1.67
CA LYS A 118 1.04 13.53 -0.78
C LYS A 118 1.50 14.05 0.57
N LYS A 119 0.66 14.89 1.17
CA LYS A 119 0.89 15.42 2.51
C LYS A 119 0.54 14.37 3.56
N VAL A 120 1.41 13.38 3.70
CA VAL A 120 1.44 12.53 4.90
C VAL A 120 2.40 13.19 5.87
N ASP A 121 1.84 13.78 6.92
CA ASP A 121 2.57 14.50 7.96
C ASP A 121 2.36 13.82 9.34
N PRO A 122 3.02 14.30 10.41
CA PRO A 122 2.82 13.74 11.74
C PRO A 122 1.38 13.74 12.24
N GLU A 123 0.55 14.68 11.78
CA GLU A 123 -0.84 14.78 12.19
C GLU A 123 -1.70 13.71 11.51
N PHE A 124 -1.47 13.46 10.21
CA PHE A 124 -2.07 12.34 9.50
C PHE A 124 -1.77 11.01 10.21
N ILE A 125 -0.52 10.78 10.61
CA ILE A 125 -0.12 9.55 11.31
C ILE A 125 -0.80 9.44 12.68
N LYS A 126 -0.94 10.53 13.43
CA LYS A 126 -1.62 10.52 14.73
C LYS A 126 -3.12 10.28 14.62
N ILE A 127 -3.78 10.91 13.66
CA ILE A 127 -5.23 10.83 13.47
C ILE A 127 -5.63 9.45 12.95
N TYR A 128 -4.91 8.96 11.95
CA TYR A 128 -5.32 7.78 11.19
C TYR A 128 -4.54 6.52 11.51
N THR A 129 -3.41 6.63 12.23
CA THR A 129 -2.55 5.51 12.65
C THR A 129 -2.35 4.48 11.52
N PRO A 130 -1.83 4.90 10.35
CA PRO A 130 -1.67 4.02 9.21
C PRO A 130 -0.73 2.86 9.54
N GLU A 131 -0.96 1.71 8.91
CA GLU A 131 -0.06 0.56 8.93
C GLU A 131 0.81 0.53 7.68
N ILE A 132 2.02 -0.06 7.78
CA ILE A 132 2.88 -0.29 6.62
C ILE A 132 2.29 -1.41 5.76
N SER A 133 1.98 -1.11 4.51
CA SER A 133 1.41 -2.04 3.53
C SER A 133 2.33 -2.16 2.33
N LYS A 134 3.36 -2.99 2.47
CA LYS A 134 4.39 -3.15 1.44
C LYS A 134 3.78 -3.69 0.14
N ASP A 135 4.29 -3.18 -0.99
CA ASP A 135 3.90 -3.61 -2.33
C ASP A 135 2.39 -3.40 -2.63
N ASN A 136 1.77 -2.36 -2.06
CA ASN A 136 0.33 -2.11 -2.21
C ASN A 136 -0.11 -1.91 -3.68
N LEU A 137 0.77 -1.39 -4.54
CA LEU A 137 0.49 -1.26 -5.98
C LEU A 137 0.49 -2.60 -6.74
N ARG A 138 1.07 -3.66 -6.17
CA ARG A 138 1.17 -5.01 -6.76
C ARG A 138 0.05 -5.96 -6.35
N ILE A 139 -0.94 -5.51 -5.59
CA ILE A 139 -2.11 -6.34 -5.25
C ILE A 139 -2.71 -6.88 -6.56
N GLN A 140 -2.82 -8.22 -6.66
CA GLN A 140 -3.22 -8.91 -7.89
C GLN A 140 -4.73 -8.91 -8.10
N ASN A 141 -5.51 -9.02 -7.01
CA ASN A 141 -6.96 -9.03 -7.04
C ASN A 141 -7.50 -7.67 -6.63
N PHE A 142 -8.04 -6.91 -7.58
CA PHE A 142 -8.47 -5.52 -7.41
C PHE A 142 -10.00 -5.40 -7.44
N ASP A 143 -10.70 -6.29 -6.73
CA ASP A 143 -12.16 -6.37 -6.78
C ASP A 143 -12.85 -5.38 -5.83
N ASN A 144 -13.79 -4.60 -6.36
CA ASN A 144 -14.49 -3.49 -5.69
C ASN A 144 -13.56 -2.41 -5.13
N PHE A 145 -12.51 -2.09 -5.88
CA PHE A 145 -11.63 -0.97 -5.56
C PHE A 145 -12.16 0.34 -6.14
N ILE A 146 -12.10 1.42 -5.36
CA ILE A 146 -12.26 2.80 -5.85
C ILE A 146 -10.88 3.33 -6.21
N LEU A 147 -10.70 3.78 -7.45
CA LEU A 147 -9.48 4.42 -7.93
C LEU A 147 -9.62 5.93 -7.81
N LEU A 148 -8.73 6.54 -7.03
CA LEU A 148 -8.65 7.99 -6.82
C LEU A 148 -7.44 8.61 -7.52
N ASN A 149 -6.44 7.80 -7.86
CA ASN A 149 -5.27 8.20 -8.61
C ASN A 149 -5.20 7.48 -9.96
N ASN A 150 -5.05 8.25 -11.04
CA ASN A 150 -4.97 7.76 -12.41
C ASN A 150 -3.67 7.02 -12.72
N ASP A 151 -2.61 7.22 -11.93
CA ASP A 151 -1.34 6.52 -12.08
C ASP A 151 -1.43 5.03 -11.69
N VAL A 152 -2.51 4.63 -11.00
CA VAL A 152 -2.74 3.24 -10.62
C VAL A 152 -3.10 2.41 -11.85
N GLN A 153 -2.13 1.65 -12.34
CA GLN A 153 -2.34 0.77 -13.49
C GLN A 153 -3.20 -0.45 -13.13
N ILE A 154 -4.29 -0.62 -13.88
CA ILE A 154 -5.25 -1.73 -13.74
C ILE A 154 -5.31 -2.64 -14.97
N ASN A 155 -4.63 -2.31 -16.06
CA ASN A 155 -4.74 -3.01 -17.34
C ASN A 155 -4.35 -4.50 -17.25
N ASP A 156 -3.38 -4.82 -16.38
CA ASP A 156 -2.89 -6.17 -16.15
C ASP A 156 -3.56 -6.85 -14.93
N LYS A 157 -4.53 -6.20 -14.29
CA LYS A 157 -5.16 -6.68 -13.06
C LYS A 157 -6.49 -7.38 -13.34
N LYS A 158 -6.72 -8.50 -12.65
CA LYS A 158 -8.01 -9.20 -12.66
C LYS A 158 -8.91 -8.64 -11.54
N PHE A 159 -10.16 -8.41 -11.88
CA PHE A 159 -11.21 -7.89 -10.99
C PHE A 159 -12.59 -8.23 -11.57
N LYS A 160 -13.62 -8.35 -10.73
CA LYS A 160 -15.01 -8.44 -11.19
C LYS A 160 -15.58 -7.04 -11.43
N SER A 161 -15.32 -6.14 -10.48
CA SER A 161 -15.66 -4.72 -10.60
C SER A 161 -14.58 -3.79 -10.06
N ILE A 162 -14.47 -2.61 -10.68
CA ILE A 162 -13.76 -1.45 -10.14
C ILE A 162 -14.62 -0.20 -10.26
N ILE A 163 -14.24 0.83 -9.52
CA ILE A 163 -14.96 2.09 -9.43
C ILE A 163 -13.99 3.24 -9.76
N ASN A 164 -14.34 4.01 -10.78
CA ASN A 164 -13.65 5.24 -11.15
C ASN A 164 -14.46 6.46 -10.71
N ILE A 165 -13.77 7.55 -10.41
CA ILE A 165 -14.37 8.84 -10.04
C ILE A 165 -14.04 9.87 -11.11
N GLY A 166 -14.99 10.77 -11.41
CA GLY A 166 -14.74 11.92 -12.29
C GLY A 166 -15.77 12.14 -13.40
N GLU A 167 -16.86 11.37 -13.42
CA GLU A 167 -17.95 11.57 -14.39
C GLU A 167 -19.00 12.59 -13.89
N ASN A 168 -19.93 13.00 -14.75
CA ASN A 168 -21.04 13.86 -14.31
C ASN A 168 -22.21 13.06 -13.70
N SER A 169 -22.27 11.75 -13.96
CA SER A 169 -23.35 10.86 -13.53
C SER A 169 -22.84 9.44 -13.34
N PHE A 170 -23.64 8.61 -12.67
CA PHE A 170 -23.37 7.17 -12.61
C PHE A 170 -23.43 6.58 -14.03
N LYS A 171 -22.37 5.88 -14.40
CA LYS A 171 -22.27 5.10 -15.64
C LYS A 171 -21.57 3.79 -15.34
N TRP A 172 -21.75 2.82 -16.21
CA TRP A 172 -20.98 1.57 -16.16
C TRP A 172 -20.69 1.07 -17.57
N LYS A 173 -19.62 0.29 -17.68
CA LYS A 173 -19.27 -0.43 -18.90
C LYS A 173 -18.64 -1.77 -18.55
N VAL A 174 -18.66 -2.68 -19.50
CA VAL A 174 -17.92 -3.94 -19.42
C VAL A 174 -16.74 -3.86 -20.39
N ASN A 175 -15.55 -4.22 -19.92
CA ASN A 175 -14.37 -4.26 -20.78
C ASN A 175 -14.30 -5.56 -21.60
N LYS A 176 -13.30 -5.67 -22.49
CA LYS A 176 -13.09 -6.86 -23.33
C LYS A 176 -12.80 -8.16 -22.56
N PHE A 177 -12.50 -8.05 -21.26
CA PHE A 177 -12.21 -9.17 -20.37
C PHE A 177 -13.40 -9.52 -19.47
N ASN A 178 -14.60 -9.03 -19.79
CA ASN A 178 -15.83 -9.25 -19.02
C ASN A 178 -15.77 -8.72 -17.58
N GLN A 179 -15.05 -7.61 -17.37
CA GLN A 179 -14.93 -6.95 -16.09
C GLN A 179 -15.73 -5.66 -16.08
N ILE A 180 -16.47 -5.40 -15.00
CA ILE A 180 -17.34 -4.24 -14.87
C ILE A 180 -16.52 -3.04 -14.37
N ILE A 181 -16.67 -1.90 -15.04
CA ILE A 181 -16.08 -0.64 -14.63
C ILE A 181 -17.23 0.31 -14.35
N TYR A 182 -17.39 0.68 -13.08
CA TYR A 182 -18.31 1.71 -12.66
C TYR A 182 -17.62 3.06 -12.72
N SER A 183 -18.36 4.09 -13.10
CA SER A 183 -17.92 5.47 -13.02
C SER A 183 -18.93 6.29 -12.23
N PHE A 184 -18.45 7.03 -11.24
CA PHE A 184 -19.26 7.88 -10.37
C PHE A 184 -18.86 9.34 -10.46
N PRO A 185 -19.79 10.25 -10.13
CA PRO A 185 -19.47 11.66 -9.96
C PRO A 185 -18.61 11.94 -8.74
N SER A 186 -17.76 12.96 -8.84
CA SER A 186 -16.81 13.34 -7.79
C SER A 186 -17.47 13.76 -6.48
N ASP A 187 -18.74 14.17 -6.51
CA ASP A 187 -19.51 14.54 -5.32
C ASP A 187 -19.80 13.37 -4.37
N ILE A 188 -19.52 12.13 -4.79
CA ILE A 188 -19.52 10.99 -3.87
C ILE A 188 -18.38 11.08 -2.84
N LEU A 189 -17.28 11.77 -3.17
CA LEU A 189 -16.16 11.93 -2.26
C LEU A 189 -16.49 12.97 -1.19
N ASN A 190 -16.23 12.64 0.07
CA ASN A 190 -16.32 13.61 1.17
C ASN A 190 -15.06 14.48 1.18
N GLU A 191 -15.18 15.72 1.65
CA GLU A 191 -14.00 16.51 2.00
C GLU A 191 -13.36 15.95 3.27
N ASN A 192 -12.51 14.94 3.10
CA ASN A 192 -11.82 14.26 4.19
C ASN A 192 -10.32 14.17 3.87
N SER A 193 -9.45 14.45 4.84
CA SER A 193 -8.00 14.39 4.63
C SER A 193 -7.50 12.98 4.32
N LEU A 194 -8.15 11.92 4.82
CA LEU A 194 -7.86 10.55 4.41
C LEU A 194 -8.07 10.36 2.91
N LEU A 195 -9.23 10.78 2.39
CA LEU A 195 -9.58 10.64 0.98
C LEU A 195 -8.63 11.43 0.08
N LYS A 196 -8.26 12.65 0.48
CA LYS A 196 -7.30 13.50 -0.25
C LYS A 196 -5.92 12.84 -0.41
N ASN A 197 -5.52 12.00 0.55
CA ASN A 197 -4.23 11.32 0.54
C ASN A 197 -4.30 9.86 0.03
N THR A 198 -5.48 9.36 -0.35
CA THR A 198 -5.64 7.96 -0.76
C THR A 198 -5.48 7.81 -2.28
N ASP A 199 -4.77 6.78 -2.74
CA ASP A 199 -4.66 6.43 -4.18
C ASP A 199 -5.80 5.53 -4.63
N PHE A 200 -6.14 4.55 -3.79
CA PHE A 200 -7.22 3.62 -4.04
C PHE A 200 -7.78 3.07 -2.73
N ILE A 201 -9.05 2.66 -2.76
CA ILE A 201 -9.79 2.18 -1.60
C ILE A 201 -10.29 0.77 -1.88
N ASP A 202 -9.99 -0.18 -1.01
CA ASP A 202 -10.64 -1.49 -0.97
C ASP A 202 -11.93 -1.37 -0.17
N THR A 203 -13.06 -1.34 -0.87
CA THR A 203 -14.37 -1.18 -0.21
C THR A 203 -14.84 -2.43 0.50
N ASN A 204 -14.31 -3.61 0.15
CA ASN A 204 -14.64 -4.86 0.84
C ASN A 204 -14.01 -4.87 2.23
N ASN A 205 -12.73 -4.50 2.33
CA ASN A 205 -11.96 -4.53 3.57
C ASN A 205 -11.93 -3.20 4.33
N SER A 206 -12.52 -2.14 3.77
CA SER A 206 -12.48 -0.77 4.34
C SER A 206 -11.06 -0.21 4.49
N LEU A 207 -10.17 -0.57 3.55
CA LEU A 207 -8.77 -0.17 3.56
C LEU A 207 -8.52 0.95 2.54
N PHE A 208 -7.81 1.98 2.99
CA PHE A 208 -7.44 3.16 2.21
C PHE A 208 -5.93 3.10 1.99
N TYR A 209 -5.50 2.98 0.75
CA TYR A 209 -4.09 2.81 0.41
C TYR A 209 -3.47 4.11 -0.05
N THR A 210 -2.31 4.42 0.49
CA THR A 210 -1.49 5.57 0.10
C THR A 210 -0.12 5.08 -0.32
N ASN A 211 0.34 5.52 -1.49
CA ASN A 211 1.69 5.35 -1.98
C ASN A 211 2.24 6.73 -2.32
N THR A 212 3.26 7.18 -1.61
CA THR A 212 3.83 8.52 -1.80
C THR A 212 5.33 8.54 -1.49
N LEU A 213 6.05 9.46 -2.12
CA LEU A 213 7.36 9.87 -1.64
C LEU A 213 7.21 10.77 -0.41
N THR A 214 8.22 10.80 0.44
CA THR A 214 8.27 11.70 1.61
C THR A 214 9.27 12.81 1.43
N ASN A 215 8.93 14.01 1.91
CA ASN A 215 9.83 15.16 1.96
C ASN A 215 10.97 14.97 2.98
N LEU A 216 10.91 13.95 3.84
CA LEU A 216 12.00 13.61 4.76
C LEU A 216 13.23 13.09 3.99
N ASN A 217 12.99 12.30 2.94
CA ASN A 217 14.01 11.78 2.04
C ASN A 217 13.32 11.23 0.79
N ASN A 218 13.66 11.76 -0.39
CA ASN A 218 13.01 11.39 -1.65
C ASN A 218 13.28 9.93 -2.08
N ASN A 219 14.21 9.22 -1.42
CA ASN A 219 14.42 7.79 -1.65
C ASN A 219 13.49 6.90 -0.83
N ILE A 220 12.81 7.45 0.19
CA ILE A 220 11.84 6.71 0.99
C ILE A 220 10.48 6.75 0.31
N VAL A 221 9.91 5.57 0.10
CA VAL A 221 8.52 5.40 -0.34
C VAL A 221 7.68 5.01 0.87
N LEU A 222 6.61 5.75 1.10
CA LEU A 222 5.62 5.44 2.12
C LEU A 222 4.48 4.67 1.46
N GLU A 223 4.40 3.38 1.79
CA GLU A 223 3.31 2.49 1.39
C GLU A 223 2.45 2.21 2.62
N PHE A 224 1.33 2.91 2.74
CA PHE A 224 0.45 2.83 3.90
C PHE A 224 -0.90 2.21 3.54
N CYS A 225 -1.50 1.56 4.53
CA CYS A 225 -2.93 1.28 4.56
C CYS A 225 -3.55 1.81 5.85
N THR A 226 -4.73 2.42 5.73
CA THR A 226 -5.54 2.87 6.86
C THR A 226 -6.88 2.15 6.83
N TYR A 227 -7.28 1.55 7.95
CA TYR A 227 -8.63 1.01 8.10
C TYR A 227 -9.61 2.11 8.52
N ASN A 228 -10.68 2.32 7.77
CA ASN A 228 -11.73 3.27 8.15
C ASN A 228 -13.12 2.87 7.64
N LYS A 229 -13.81 2.03 8.41
CA LYS A 229 -15.17 1.57 8.08
C LYS A 229 -16.18 2.70 7.94
N LYS A 230 -16.11 3.73 8.80
CA LYS A 230 -17.06 4.85 8.78
C LYS A 230 -17.03 5.60 7.45
N ILE A 231 -15.84 6.00 7.00
CA ILE A 231 -15.68 6.71 5.72
C ILE A 231 -16.08 5.81 4.55
N ARG A 232 -15.73 4.52 4.61
CA ARG A 232 -16.15 3.53 3.60
C ARG A 232 -17.68 3.45 3.52
N ASP A 233 -18.37 3.33 4.65
CA ASP A 233 -19.83 3.22 4.70
C ASP A 233 -20.49 4.50 4.16
N GLU A 234 -19.98 5.69 4.50
CA GLU A 234 -20.45 6.97 3.95
C GLU A 234 -20.31 7.04 2.42
N LEU A 235 -19.16 6.60 1.88
CA LEU A 235 -18.94 6.50 0.43
C LEU A 235 -19.95 5.55 -0.22
N LEU A 236 -20.11 4.35 0.33
CA LEU A 236 -21.07 3.36 -0.20
C LEU A 236 -22.49 3.89 -0.19
N GLN A 237 -22.93 4.59 0.87
CA GLN A 237 -24.27 5.18 0.90
C GLN A 237 -24.46 6.22 -0.21
N LYS A 238 -23.47 7.09 -0.45
CA LYS A 238 -23.52 8.05 -1.56
C LYS A 238 -23.58 7.34 -2.91
N MET A 239 -22.80 6.27 -3.11
CA MET A 239 -22.84 5.46 -4.33
C MET A 239 -24.22 4.79 -4.52
N ILE A 240 -24.79 4.21 -3.47
CA ILE A 240 -26.13 3.59 -3.48
C ILE A 240 -27.17 4.61 -3.96
N ILE A 241 -27.13 5.84 -3.44
CA ILE A 241 -28.04 6.93 -3.85
C ILE A 241 -27.85 7.25 -5.34
N LYS A 242 -26.61 7.39 -5.82
CA LYS A 242 -26.33 7.68 -7.24
C LYS A 242 -26.83 6.57 -8.18
N ILE A 243 -26.65 5.31 -7.81
CA ILE A 243 -27.15 4.16 -8.59
C ILE A 243 -28.68 4.18 -8.64
N LYS A 244 -29.36 4.33 -7.49
CA LYS A 244 -30.83 4.38 -7.44
C LYS A 244 -31.41 5.51 -8.28
N ASN A 245 -30.74 6.66 -8.30
CA ASN A 245 -31.17 7.83 -9.08
C ASN A 245 -30.89 7.74 -10.58
N SER A 246 -30.05 6.79 -11.02
CA SER A 246 -29.65 6.65 -12.43
C SER A 246 -30.78 6.15 -13.34
N LYS A 247 -31.85 5.58 -12.76
CA LYS A 247 -32.93 4.90 -13.48
C LYS A 247 -32.46 3.72 -14.34
N ASP A 248 -31.27 3.19 -14.10
CA ASP A 248 -30.78 1.99 -14.78
C ASP A 248 -31.68 0.78 -14.43
N PRO A 249 -32.20 0.01 -15.41
CA PRO A 249 -33.07 -1.12 -15.14
C PRO A 249 -32.40 -2.23 -14.33
N LEU A 250 -31.06 -2.31 -14.34
CA LEU A 250 -30.24 -3.29 -13.64
C LEU A 250 -29.70 -2.77 -12.30
N PHE A 251 -30.27 -1.68 -11.75
CA PHE A 251 -29.73 -1.02 -10.55
C PHE A 251 -29.51 -1.98 -9.37
N ASN A 252 -30.40 -2.96 -9.12
CA ASN A 252 -30.20 -3.94 -8.03
C ASN A 252 -28.98 -4.83 -8.26
N TRP A 253 -28.68 -5.22 -9.49
CA TRP A 253 -27.45 -5.97 -9.81
C TRP A 253 -26.20 -5.13 -9.56
N HIS A 254 -26.23 -3.85 -9.94
CA HIS A 254 -25.13 -2.93 -9.65
C HIS A 254 -24.93 -2.72 -8.15
N LEU A 255 -26.03 -2.56 -7.40
CA LEU A 255 -25.99 -2.47 -5.95
C LEU A 255 -25.42 -3.73 -5.32
N PHE A 256 -25.84 -4.92 -5.75
CA PHE A 256 -25.26 -6.18 -5.31
C PHE A 256 -23.76 -6.25 -5.61
N ASN A 257 -23.33 -5.93 -6.82
CA ASN A 257 -21.93 -6.00 -7.22
C ASN A 257 -21.02 -5.13 -6.33
N ILE A 258 -21.49 -3.94 -5.96
CA ILE A 258 -20.71 -2.96 -5.18
C ILE A 258 -20.76 -3.24 -3.67
N THR A 259 -21.90 -3.69 -3.16
CA THR A 259 -22.12 -3.86 -1.70
C THR A 259 -21.94 -5.30 -1.22
N ASN A 260 -22.00 -6.27 -2.13
CA ASN A 260 -22.18 -7.70 -1.85
C ASN A 260 -23.44 -8.02 -0.99
N ASP A 261 -24.41 -7.11 -0.90
CA ASP A 261 -25.64 -7.31 -0.13
C ASP A 261 -26.68 -8.09 -0.94
N THR A 262 -26.89 -9.34 -0.53
CA THR A 262 -27.84 -10.27 -1.15
C THR A 262 -29.29 -9.78 -1.15
N GLN A 263 -29.64 -8.81 -0.31
CA GLN A 263 -30.98 -8.22 -0.30
C GLN A 263 -31.33 -7.58 -1.65
N TYR A 264 -30.35 -7.03 -2.38
CA TYR A 264 -30.59 -6.49 -3.71
C TYR A 264 -30.95 -7.57 -4.74
N LEU A 265 -30.33 -8.75 -4.64
CA LEU A 265 -30.71 -9.90 -5.47
C LEU A 265 -32.12 -10.40 -5.12
N LYS A 266 -32.47 -10.45 -3.83
CA LYS A 266 -33.85 -10.80 -3.39
C LYS A 266 -34.89 -9.84 -3.96
N ASN A 267 -34.61 -8.54 -3.94
CA ASN A 267 -35.50 -7.52 -4.49
C ASN A 267 -35.68 -7.68 -6.00
N GLU A 268 -34.60 -8.01 -6.70
CA GLU A 268 -34.62 -8.24 -8.14
C GLU A 268 -35.43 -9.49 -8.51
N LEU A 269 -35.21 -10.62 -7.83
CA LEU A 269 -35.97 -11.85 -8.04
C LEU A 269 -37.47 -11.65 -7.78
N LYS A 270 -37.84 -10.90 -6.73
CA LYS A 270 -39.23 -10.53 -6.46
C LYS A 270 -39.85 -9.72 -7.60
N LYS A 271 -39.12 -8.73 -8.13
CA LYS A 271 -39.58 -7.91 -9.25
C LYS A 271 -39.87 -8.77 -10.48
N ILE A 272 -38.95 -9.66 -10.86
CA ILE A 272 -39.11 -10.53 -12.04
C ILE A 272 -40.23 -11.56 -11.82
N SER A 273 -40.45 -12.03 -10.59
CA SER A 273 -41.58 -12.92 -10.26
C SER A 273 -42.96 -12.30 -10.47
N GLN A 274 -43.04 -10.97 -10.50
CA GLN A 274 -44.27 -10.22 -10.72
C GLN A 274 -44.46 -9.78 -12.18
N ASP A 275 -43.41 -9.84 -12.99
CA ASP A 275 -43.43 -9.49 -14.40
C ASP A 275 -43.84 -10.69 -15.27
N LEU A 276 -44.44 -10.43 -16.44
CA LEU A 276 -44.85 -11.45 -17.43
C LEU A 276 -43.68 -12.09 -18.20
N ILE A 277 -42.43 -11.71 -17.91
CA ILE A 277 -41.24 -12.19 -18.61
C ILE A 277 -40.74 -13.47 -17.94
N GLU A 278 -40.43 -14.50 -18.74
CA GLU A 278 -39.83 -15.74 -18.22
C GLU A 278 -38.50 -15.46 -17.51
N HIS A 279 -38.35 -16.03 -16.30
CA HIS A 279 -37.20 -15.76 -15.42
C HIS A 279 -35.86 -16.08 -16.07
N GLU A 280 -35.81 -17.17 -16.83
CA GLU A 280 -34.59 -17.58 -17.53
C GLU A 280 -34.16 -16.57 -18.59
N ASP A 281 -35.10 -16.03 -19.36
CA ASP A 281 -34.80 -15.06 -20.41
C ASP A 281 -34.37 -13.71 -19.83
N TYR A 282 -34.94 -13.32 -18.69
CA TYR A 282 -34.45 -12.18 -17.94
C TYR A 282 -33.00 -12.38 -17.48
N LEU A 283 -32.69 -13.51 -16.84
CA LEU A 283 -31.35 -13.80 -16.34
C LEU A 283 -30.32 -13.91 -17.48
N LYS A 284 -30.68 -14.55 -18.61
CA LYS A 284 -29.85 -14.57 -19.82
C LYS A 284 -29.55 -13.16 -20.31
N ASN A 285 -30.52 -12.26 -20.29
CA ASN A 285 -30.33 -10.86 -20.66
C ASN A 285 -29.36 -10.15 -19.69
N VAL A 286 -29.53 -10.32 -18.38
CA VAL A 286 -28.61 -9.77 -17.36
C VAL A 286 -27.19 -10.27 -17.60
N TYR A 287 -27.00 -11.58 -17.78
CA TYR A 287 -25.69 -12.18 -18.03
C TYR A 287 -25.08 -11.66 -19.33
N SER A 288 -25.89 -11.47 -20.37
CA SER A 288 -25.42 -10.93 -21.65
C SER A 288 -24.89 -9.50 -21.53
N LYS A 289 -25.52 -8.67 -20.68
CA LYS A 289 -25.20 -7.26 -20.47
C LYS A 289 -24.04 -7.05 -19.50
N LEU A 290 -24.09 -7.69 -18.33
CA LEU A 290 -23.08 -7.54 -17.28
C LEU A 290 -21.87 -8.46 -17.50
N LYS A 291 -21.98 -9.44 -18.39
CA LYS A 291 -20.96 -10.48 -18.67
C LYS A 291 -20.45 -11.19 -17.41
N ARG A 292 -21.32 -11.29 -16.40
CA ARG A 292 -21.04 -11.92 -15.11
C ARG A 292 -22.02 -13.05 -14.88
N ASN A 293 -21.50 -14.18 -14.41
CA ASN A 293 -22.30 -15.31 -13.94
C ASN A 293 -22.66 -15.05 -12.46
N TYR A 294 -23.96 -15.15 -12.15
CA TYR A 294 -24.51 -14.97 -10.80
C TYR A 294 -25.13 -16.26 -10.22
N ASP A 295 -24.97 -17.41 -10.88
CA ASP A 295 -25.63 -18.67 -10.51
C ASP A 295 -25.29 -19.08 -9.07
N LYS A 296 -24.04 -18.88 -8.64
CA LYS A 296 -23.60 -19.16 -7.26
C LYS A 296 -24.29 -18.23 -6.27
N GLU A 297 -24.32 -16.94 -6.58
CA GLU A 297 -24.94 -15.93 -5.73
C GLU A 297 -26.46 -16.14 -5.64
N LEU A 298 -27.12 -16.50 -6.74
CA LEU A 298 -28.56 -16.77 -6.79
C LEU A 298 -28.93 -18.07 -6.07
N PHE A 299 -28.12 -19.12 -6.18
CA PHE A 299 -28.32 -20.36 -5.42
C PHE A 299 -28.36 -20.08 -3.90
N ASN A 300 -27.45 -19.25 -3.40
CA ASN A 300 -27.39 -18.88 -1.99
C ASN A 300 -28.56 -18.00 -1.51
N VAL A 301 -29.28 -17.37 -2.44
CA VAL A 301 -30.44 -16.52 -2.13
C VAL A 301 -31.74 -17.34 -2.03
N ASN A 302 -31.83 -18.46 -2.77
CA ASN A 302 -33.02 -19.31 -2.84
C ASN A 302 -33.17 -20.29 -1.66
N PHE A 303 -32.22 -20.33 -0.71
CA PHE A 303 -32.33 -21.08 0.55
C PHE A 303 -32.32 -20.13 1.75
N ASN A 304 -33.45 -19.43 1.97
CA ASN A 304 -33.89 -18.82 3.24
C ASN A 304 -35.22 -18.11 3.05
#